data_AF-A0A6M0QAZ8-F1
#
_entry.id   AF-A0A6M0QAZ8-F1
#
_cell.length_a   1.000
_cell.length_b   1.000
_cell.length_c   1.000
_cell.angle_alpha   90.00
_cell.angle_beta   90.00
_cell.angle_gamma   90.00
#
_symmetry.space_group_name_H-M   'P 1'
#
loop_
_entity.id
_entity.type
_entity.pdbx_description
1 polymer ?
#
loop_
_entity_poly.entity_id
_entity_poly.type
_entity_poly.pdbx_seq_one_letter_code
_entity_poly.pdbx_strand_id
1 'polypeptide(L)'
;MNLSETGIIVSMRLKDGTPVILNGISGIAGIEEQHVTLTAYGSEGTISHVDVMKIKAGKNGTTYDELDVKPNQFWDELLSSFVDAIHGKPSELYDFQVGYDVQVVLEALRNPE
;
A
#
# COMPACT_ATOMS: atom_id res chain seq x y z
N MET A 1 29.52 -2.15 -8.38
CA MET A 1 28.32 -2.45 -9.20
C MET A 1 27.13 -2.37 -8.27
N ASN A 2 26.11 -1.56 -8.57
CA ASN A 2 24.84 -1.64 -7.85
C ASN A 2 24.13 -2.92 -8.30
N LEU A 3 23.83 -3.81 -7.36
CA LEU A 3 23.17 -5.10 -7.59
C LEU A 3 21.64 -5.01 -7.46
N SER A 4 21.10 -3.80 -7.27
CA SER A 4 19.67 -3.56 -7.03
C SER A 4 19.20 -2.31 -7.74
N GLU A 5 17.94 -2.31 -8.15
CA GLU A 5 17.24 -1.17 -8.74
C GLU A 5 17.13 -0.02 -7.71
N THR A 6 17.45 1.20 -8.15
CA THR A 6 17.35 2.39 -7.28
C THR A 6 16.08 3.20 -7.49
N GLY A 7 15.23 2.79 -8.44
CA GLY A 7 13.96 3.44 -8.71
C GLY A 7 13.11 2.69 -9.72
N ILE A 8 11.82 3.00 -9.74
CA ILE A 8 10.81 2.36 -10.57
C ILE A 8 9.73 3.38 -10.94
N ILE A 9 9.22 3.31 -12.17
CA ILE A 9 7.98 3.97 -12.60
C ILE A 9 7.26 2.99 -13.51
N VAL A 10 6.10 2.51 -13.08
CA VAL A 10 5.34 1.47 -13.80
C VAL A 10 3.86 1.79 -13.80
N SER A 11 3.20 1.33 -14.87
CA SER A 11 1.74 1.33 -14.97
C SER A 11 1.26 -0.12 -15.04
N MET A 12 0.27 -0.43 -14.21
CA MET A 12 -0.39 -1.72 -14.14
C MET A 12 -1.89 -1.54 -14.29
N ARG A 13 -2.60 -2.66 -14.41
CA ARG A 13 -4.05 -2.68 -14.46
C ARG A 13 -4.56 -3.79 -13.55
N LEU A 14 -5.51 -3.46 -12.68
CA LEU A 14 -6.24 -4.48 -11.92
C LEU A 14 -7.12 -5.31 -12.87
N LYS A 15 -7.59 -6.46 -12.38
CA LYS A 15 -8.44 -7.38 -13.15
C LYS A 15 -9.72 -6.72 -13.68
N ASP A 16 -10.24 -5.72 -12.97
CA ASP A 16 -11.43 -4.94 -13.35
C ASP A 16 -11.12 -3.79 -14.34
N GLY A 17 -9.86 -3.61 -14.73
CA GLY A 17 -9.43 -2.56 -15.65
C GLY A 17 -8.98 -1.27 -14.96
N THR A 18 -9.10 -1.15 -13.64
CA THR A 18 -8.65 0.02 -12.88
C THR A 18 -7.14 0.22 -13.08
N PRO A 19 -6.69 1.41 -13.56
CA PRO A 19 -5.28 1.68 -13.76
C PRO A 19 -4.59 1.92 -12.41
N VAL A 20 -3.37 1.39 -12.28
CA VAL A 20 -2.51 1.60 -11.12
C VAL A 20 -1.19 2.19 -11.61
N ILE A 21 -0.71 3.24 -10.95
CA ILE A 21 0.62 3.80 -11.18
C ILE A 21 1.41 3.60 -9.90
N LEU A 22 2.60 3.02 -10.04
CA LEU A 22 3.54 2.85 -8.94
C LEU A 22 4.86 3.50 -9.33
N ASN A 23 5.35 4.39 -8.49
CA ASN A 23 6.64 5.04 -8.66
C ASN A 23 7.36 5.12 -7.31
N GLY A 24 8.68 4.92 -7.35
CA GLY A 24 9.50 4.94 -6.16
C GLY A 24 10.96 5.17 -6.49
N ILE A 25 11.71 5.70 -5.54
CA ILE A 25 13.15 5.90 -5.61
C ILE A 25 13.74 5.55 -4.25
N SER A 26 14.89 4.90 -4.24
CA SER A 26 15.64 4.56 -3.02
C SER A 26 16.92 5.38 -2.92
N GLY A 27 17.56 5.35 -1.75
CA GLY A 27 18.77 6.13 -1.50
C GLY A 27 18.55 7.63 -1.32
N ILE A 28 17.32 8.04 -1.00
CA ILE A 28 17.01 9.41 -0.60
C ILE A 28 17.48 9.67 0.84
N ALA A 29 17.86 10.91 1.12
CA ALA A 29 18.18 11.35 2.47
C ALA A 29 16.89 11.48 3.32
N GLY A 30 17.01 11.25 4.63
CA GLY A 30 15.89 11.36 5.58
C GLY A 30 15.40 9.99 6.06
N ILE A 31 15.70 9.66 7.32
CA ILE A 31 15.17 8.46 7.99
C ILE A 31 13.70 8.70 8.40
N GLU A 32 13.33 9.96 8.66
CA GLU A 32 12.01 10.39 9.13
C GLU A 32 11.12 11.01 8.02
N GLU A 33 11.67 11.25 6.83
CA GLU A 33 10.99 11.88 5.68
C GLU A 33 10.64 10.85 4.59
N GLN A 34 10.20 9.66 5.00
CA GLN A 34 9.73 8.65 4.05
C GLN A 34 8.39 9.08 3.46
N HIS A 35 8.42 9.54 2.22
CA HIS A 35 7.22 9.89 1.46
C HIS A 35 6.62 8.67 0.78
N VAL A 36 5.76 7.97 1.53
CA VAL A 36 4.92 6.89 0.98
C VAL A 36 3.50 7.41 0.90
N THR A 37 2.95 7.44 -0.31
CA THR A 37 1.55 7.83 -0.54
C THR A 37 0.82 6.75 -1.33
N LEU A 38 -0.36 6.36 -0.86
CA LEU A 38 -1.31 5.55 -1.60
C LEU A 38 -2.56 6.38 -1.82
N THR A 39 -2.91 6.65 -3.06
CA THR A 39 -4.11 7.42 -3.43
C THR A 39 -5.06 6.57 -4.25
N ALA A 40 -6.33 6.54 -3.85
CA ALA A 40 -7.41 5.94 -4.61
C ALA A 40 -8.38 7.02 -5.09
N TYR A 41 -8.69 6.99 -6.39
CA TYR A 41 -9.64 7.87 -7.04
C TYR A 41 -10.92 7.09 -7.35
N GLY A 42 -12.02 7.49 -6.72
CA GLY A 42 -13.34 6.91 -6.92
C GLY A 42 -14.26 7.83 -7.71
N SER A 43 -15.42 7.31 -8.09
CA SER A 43 -16.47 8.07 -8.78
C SER A 43 -17.02 9.23 -7.94
N GLU A 44 -16.92 9.15 -6.61
CA GLU A 44 -17.49 10.14 -5.69
C GLU A 44 -16.45 11.00 -4.97
N GLY A 45 -15.17 10.66 -5.08
CA GLY A 45 -14.13 11.37 -4.34
C GLY A 45 -12.78 10.69 -4.39
N THR A 46 -11.85 11.24 -3.62
CA THR A 46 -10.46 10.79 -3.52
C THR A 46 -10.11 10.56 -2.06
N ILE A 47 -9.37 9.48 -1.80
CA ILE A 47 -8.77 9.19 -0.50
C ILE A 47 -7.28 8.91 -0.71
N SER A 48 -6.44 9.41 0.21
CA SER A 48 -5.04 9.00 0.26
C SER A 48 -4.59 8.71 1.68
N HIS A 49 -3.71 7.73 1.79
CA HIS A 49 -2.84 7.54 2.94
C HIS A 49 -1.48 8.19 2.63
N VAL A 50 -1.03 9.10 3.47
CA VAL A 50 0.13 9.98 3.23
C VAL A 50 1.12 9.85 4.37
N ASP A 51 2.40 9.69 4.03
CA ASP A 51 3.54 9.58 4.95
C ASP A 51 3.31 8.53 6.05
N VAL A 52 2.62 7.44 5.70
CA VAL A 52 2.32 6.27 6.56
C VAL A 52 1.46 6.57 7.80
N MET A 53 1.13 7.83 8.08
CA MET A 53 0.50 8.24 9.34
C MET A 53 -0.76 9.10 9.17
N LYS A 54 -1.03 9.63 7.97
CA LYS A 54 -2.13 10.57 7.74
C LYS A 54 -3.10 10.02 6.71
N ILE A 55 -4.40 10.17 6.96
CA ILE A 55 -5.44 9.90 5.97
C ILE A 55 -6.02 11.24 5.53
N LYS A 56 -6.12 11.46 4.22
CA LYS A 56 -6.74 12.64 3.62
C LYS A 56 -7.83 12.24 2.65
N ALA A 57 -8.99 12.90 2.70
CA ALA A 57 -10.11 12.58 1.82
C ALA A 57 -10.92 13.81 1.40
N GLY A 58 -11.62 13.71 0.27
CA GLY A 58 -12.52 14.75 -0.22
C GLY A 58 -13.44 14.25 -1.33
N LYS A 59 -14.64 14.82 -1.41
CA LYS A 59 -15.54 14.58 -2.56
C LYS A 59 -15.05 15.33 -3.79
N ASN A 60 -15.52 14.92 -4.95
CA ASN A 60 -15.20 15.62 -6.19
C ASN A 60 -15.64 17.09 -6.13
N GLY A 61 -14.69 18.01 -6.33
CA GLY A 61 -14.93 19.46 -6.27
C GLY A 61 -14.94 20.07 -4.85
N THR A 62 -14.64 19.31 -3.79
CA THR A 62 -14.55 19.84 -2.42
C THR A 62 -13.10 19.97 -1.95
N THR A 63 -12.93 20.46 -0.72
CA THR A 63 -11.63 20.45 -0.03
C THR A 63 -11.14 19.02 0.20
N TYR A 64 -9.82 18.89 0.27
CA TYR A 64 -9.11 17.63 0.46
C TYR A 64 -8.42 17.68 1.83
N ASP A 65 -9.16 17.27 2.86
CA ASP A 65 -8.82 17.54 4.26
C ASP A 65 -8.27 16.29 4.96
N GLU A 66 -7.46 16.51 5.99
CA GLU A 66 -6.95 15.45 6.87
C GLU A 66 -8.08 14.93 7.77
N LEU A 67 -8.21 13.62 7.84
CA LEU A 67 -9.16 12.93 8.70
C LEU A 67 -8.47 12.53 10.00
N ASP A 68 -9.10 12.84 11.13
CA ASP A 68 -8.69 12.33 12.44
C ASP A 68 -9.08 10.85 12.54
N VAL A 69 -8.13 9.98 12.22
CA VAL A 69 -8.28 8.53 12.33
C VAL A 69 -7.34 8.05 13.42
N LYS A 70 -7.89 7.33 14.41
CA LYS A 70 -7.06 6.74 15.46
C LYS A 70 -6.09 5.74 14.81
N PRO A 71 -4.78 5.88 15.02
CA PRO A 71 -3.83 4.92 14.49
C PRO A 71 -4.11 3.57 15.14
N ASN A 72 -4.49 2.56 14.34
CA ASN A 72 -4.48 1.19 14.82
C ASN A 72 -3.03 0.74 14.96
N GLN A 73 -2.74 0.06 16.07
CA GLN A 73 -1.45 -0.57 16.25
C GLN A 73 -1.45 -1.84 15.38
N PHE A 74 -0.88 -1.73 14.18
CA PHE A 74 -0.74 -2.84 13.23
C PHE A 74 -0.26 -4.13 13.90
N TRP A 75 0.67 -4.03 14.86
CA TRP A 75 1.18 -5.16 15.62
C TRP A 75 0.12 -5.83 16.51
N ASP A 76 -0.77 -5.06 17.11
CA ASP A 76 -1.87 -5.59 17.93
C ASP A 76 -2.91 -6.29 17.04
N GLU A 77 -3.19 -5.75 15.85
CA GLU A 77 -4.09 -6.38 14.87
C GLU A 77 -3.53 -7.70 14.33
N LEU A 78 -2.23 -7.74 14.02
CA LEU A 78 -1.57 -8.95 13.55
C LEU A 78 -1.55 -10.03 14.63
N LEU A 79 -1.14 -9.68 15.85
CA LEU A 79 -1.10 -10.63 16.97
C LEU A 79 -2.49 -11.13 17.36
N SER A 80 -3.50 -10.25 17.38
CA SER A 80 -4.88 -10.65 17.66
C SER A 80 -5.45 -11.55 16.57
N SER A 81 -5.24 -11.21 15.29
CA SER A 81 -5.63 -12.06 14.16
C SER A 81 -4.96 -13.43 14.21
N PHE A 82 -3.68 -13.49 14.61
CA PHE A 82 -2.97 -14.76 14.78
C PHE A 82 -3.53 -15.61 15.92
N VAL A 83 -3.80 -15.01 17.08
CA VAL A 83 -4.43 -15.69 18.21
C VAL A 83 -5.82 -16.20 17.82
N ASP A 84 -6.62 -15.39 17.14
CA ASP A 84 -7.96 -15.78 16.71
C ASP A 84 -7.92 -16.95 15.72
N ALA A 85 -6.97 -16.97 14.78
CA ALA A 85 -6.76 -18.09 13.87
C ALA A 85 -6.43 -19.40 14.60
N ILE A 86 -5.54 -19.35 15.59
CA ILE A 86 -5.19 -20.53 16.42
C ILE A 86 -6.43 -21.09 17.13
N HIS A 87 -7.34 -20.23 17.56
CA HIS A 87 -8.57 -20.62 18.24
C HIS A 87 -9.72 -20.96 17.27
N GLY A 88 -9.47 -21.01 15.95
CA GLY A 88 -10.48 -21.33 14.94
C GLY A 88 -11.55 -20.26 14.76
N LYS A 89 -11.28 -19.01 15.18
CA LYS A 89 -12.16 -17.87 14.96
C LYS A 89 -11.88 -17.23 13.59
N PRO A 90 -12.86 -16.51 13.01
CA PRO A 90 -12.64 -15.69 11.84
C PRO A 90 -11.49 -14.70 12.10
N SER A 91 -10.49 -14.75 11.24
CA SER A 91 -9.29 -13.92 11.33
C SER A 91 -8.77 -13.67 9.92
N GLU A 92 -8.22 -12.49 9.71
CA GLU A 92 -7.59 -12.12 8.44
C GLU A 92 -6.07 -12.26 8.60
N LEU A 93 -5.53 -13.38 8.11
CA LEU A 93 -4.10 -13.62 8.07
C LEU A 93 -3.65 -13.77 6.63
N TYR A 94 -2.62 -13.01 6.27
CA TYR A 94 -1.92 -13.21 5.01
C TYR A 94 -1.03 -14.44 5.13
N ASP A 95 -1.29 -15.44 4.29
CA ASP A 95 -0.56 -16.69 4.27
C ASP A 95 0.57 -16.68 3.21
N PHE A 96 1.18 -17.85 3.00
CA PHE A 96 2.23 -18.02 2.00
C PHE A 96 1.75 -17.74 0.57
N GLN A 97 0.47 -17.96 0.25
CA GLN A 97 -0.05 -17.71 -1.08
C GLN A 97 -0.04 -16.21 -1.37
N VAL A 98 -0.45 -15.39 -0.40
CA VAL A 98 -0.39 -13.93 -0.55
C VAL A 98 1.04 -13.46 -0.78
N GLY A 99 2.01 -14.00 -0.02
CA GLY A 99 3.43 -13.68 -0.23
C GLY A 99 3.96 -14.08 -1.61
N TYR A 100 3.54 -15.26 -2.10
CA TYR A 100 3.88 -15.73 -3.43
C TYR A 100 3.29 -14.82 -4.52
N ASP A 101 2.02 -14.44 -4.41
CA ASP A 101 1.33 -13.59 -5.38
C ASP A 101 2.01 -12.22 -5.51
N VAL A 102 2.44 -11.65 -4.37
CA VAL A 102 3.24 -10.41 -4.36
C VAL A 102 4.56 -10.61 -5.10
N GLN A 103 5.27 -11.71 -4.87
CA GLN A 103 6.52 -11.99 -5.57
C GLN A 103 6.33 -12.10 -7.08
N VAL A 104 5.26 -12.75 -7.55
CA VAL A 104 4.94 -12.85 -8.98
C VAL A 104 4.80 -11.45 -9.61
N VAL A 105 4.13 -10.51 -8.92
CA VAL A 105 4.02 -9.13 -9.40
C VAL A 105 5.39 -8.45 -9.43
N LEU A 106 6.20 -8.57 -8.38
CA LEU A 106 7.53 -7.96 -8.33
C LEU A 106 8.46 -8.46 -9.44
N GLU A 107 8.41 -9.77 -9.73
CA GLU A 107 9.19 -10.36 -10.82
C GLU A 107 8.74 -9.88 -12.20
N ALA A 108 7.44 -9.71 -12.42
CA ALA A 108 6.90 -9.14 -13.65
C ALA A 108 7.29 -7.66 -13.81
N LEU A 109 7.34 -6.89 -12.71
CA LEU A 109 7.80 -5.51 -12.74
C LEU A 109 9.29 -5.37 -13.06
N ARG A 110 10.11 -6.34 -12.62
CA ARG A 110 11.54 -6.38 -12.91
C ARG A 110 11.83 -6.72 -14.38
N ASN A 111 11.00 -7.56 -15.00
CA ASN A 111 11.16 -8.01 -16.38
C ASN A 111 9.89 -7.75 -17.20
N PRO A 112 9.61 -6.48 -17.58
CA PRO A 112 8.43 -6.14 -18.38
C PRO A 112 8.67 -6.54 -19.85
N GLU A 113 8.25 -7.75 -20.23
CA GLU A 113 8.12 -8.15 -21.65
C GLU A 113 6.79 -7.70 -22.26
#